data_AF-A0A1V3SRU0-F1
#
_entry.id   AF-A0A1V3SRU0-F1
#
_cell.length_a   1.000
_cell.length_b   1.000
_cell.length_c   1.000
_cell.angle_alpha   90.00
_cell.angle_beta   90.00
_cell.angle_gamma   90.00
#
_symmetry.space_group_name_H-M   'P 1'
#
loop_
_entity.id
_entity.type
_entity.pdbx_description
1 polymer ?
#
loop_
_entity_poly.entity_id
_entity_poly.type
_entity_poly.pdbx_seq_one_letter_code
_entity_poly.pdbx_strand_id
1 'polypeptide(L)' 'MKKKLRILGALLLVSGIIPAGGPVYLGLIRDDIHAHSDLGDKGLQAITVSGILVLAAGISLLYLSTKLREDA' A
#
# COMPACT_ATOMS: atom_id res chain seq x y z
N MET A 1 -11.02 17.04 14.57
CA MET A 1 -10.83 16.35 13.25
C MET A 1 -9.38 15.96 12.95
N LYS A 2 -8.39 16.83 13.19
CA LYS A 2 -6.97 16.59 12.85
C LYS A 2 -6.40 15.23 13.35
N LYS A 3 -6.68 14.82 14.59
CA LYS A 3 -6.24 13.51 15.14
C LYS A 3 -6.84 12.31 14.39
N LYS A 4 -8.09 12.41 13.91
CA LYS A 4 -8.77 11.35 13.13
C LYS A 4 -8.14 11.18 11.75
N LEU A 5 -7.75 12.28 11.09
CA LEU A 5 -7.05 12.23 9.80
C LEU A 5 -5.69 11.54 9.89
N ARG A 6 -4.92 11.80 10.96
CA ARG A 6 -3.61 11.16 11.18
C ARG A 6 -3.75 9.66 11.43
N ILE A 7 -4.73 9.26 12.24
CA ILE A 7 -5.00 7.85 12.51
C ILE A 7 -5.43 7.15 11.22
N LEU A 8 -6.30 7.77 10.41
CA LEU A 8 -6.72 7.20 9.13
C LEU A 8 -5.55 7.08 8.15
N GLY A 9 -4.73 8.11 8.01
CA GLY A 9 -3.53 8.08 7.17
C GLY A 9 -2.55 6.98 7.60
N ALA A 10 -2.27 6.86 8.90
CA ALA A 10 -1.42 5.81 9.44
C ALA A 10 -2.00 4.40 9.22
N LEU A 11 -3.32 4.23 9.36
CA LEU A 11 -4.00 2.96 9.15
C LEU A 11 -3.86 2.50 7.69
N LEU A 12 -4.02 3.43 6.74
CA LEU A 12 -3.82 3.18 5.31
C LEU A 12 -2.37 2.82 4.98
N LEU A 13 -1.39 3.46 5.65
CA LEU A 13 0.00 3.07 5.49
C LEU A 13 0.25 1.63 5.93
N VAL A 14 -0.27 1.23 7.09
CA VAL A 14 -0.06 -0.13 7.59
C VAL A 14 -0.77 -1.16 6.70
N SER A 15 -2.00 -0.87 6.25
CA SER A 15 -2.76 -1.80 5.41
C SER A 15 -2.22 -1.92 3.98
N GLY A 16 -1.59 -0.87 3.44
CA GLY A 16 -1.04 -0.86 2.08
C GLY A 16 0.30 -1.61 1.93
N ILE A 17 1.06 -1.82 3.03
CA ILE A 17 2.36 -2.50 3.00
C ILE A 17 2.25 -3.95 2.52
N ILE A 18 1.24 -4.69 3.01
CA ILE A 18 1.05 -6.10 2.69
C ILE A 18 0.78 -6.32 1.19
N PRO A 19 -0.22 -5.67 0.57
CA PRO A 19 -0.46 -5.79 -0.87
C PRO A 19 0.68 -5.19 -1.71
N ALA A 20 1.32 -4.09 -1.30
CA ALA A 20 2.45 -3.51 -2.04
C ALA A 20 3.70 -4.39 -2.00
N GLY A 21 3.92 -5.12 -0.91
CA GLY A 21 4.99 -6.11 -0.75
C GLY A 21 4.69 -7.46 -1.42
N GLY A 22 3.47 -7.65 -1.93
CA GLY A 22 3.01 -8.88 -2.59
C GLY A 22 4.01 -9.48 -3.58
N PRO A 23 4.63 -8.71 -4.50
CA PRO A 23 5.60 -9.24 -5.45
C PRO A 23 6.88 -9.77 -4.82
N VAL A 24 7.32 -9.17 -3.70
CA VAL A 24 8.54 -9.61 -3.00
C VAL A 24 8.26 -10.92 -2.28
N TYR A 25 7.14 -11.01 -1.54
CA TYR A 25 6.74 -12.23 -0.85
C TYR A 25 6.42 -13.36 -1.83
N LEU A 26 5.72 -13.06 -2.92
CA LEU A 26 5.40 -14.06 -3.93
C LEU A 26 6.59 -14.36 -4.83
N GLY A 27 7.53 -13.45 -5.04
CA GLY A 27 8.82 -13.72 -5.68
C GLY A 27 9.65 -14.74 -4.91
N LEU A 28 9.71 -14.60 -3.58
CA LEU A 28 10.36 -15.57 -2.69
C LEU A 28 9.69 -16.96 -2.73
N ILE A 29 8.36 -17.01 -2.83
CA ILE A 29 7.60 -18.28 -2.94
C ILE A 29 7.66 -18.82 -4.39
N ARG A 30 7.80 -17.95 -5.40
CA ARG A 30 7.87 -18.27 -6.84
C ARG A 30 9.21 -18.84 -7.27
N ASP A 31 10.32 -18.39 -6.71
CA ASP A 31 11.63 -19.01 -7.00
C ASP A 31 11.65 -20.48 -6.55
N ASP A 32 10.83 -20.84 -5.57
CA ASP A 32 10.68 -22.21 -5.07
C ASP A 32 9.69 -23.06 -5.91
N ILE A 33 8.76 -22.43 -6.64
CA ILE A 33 7.70 -23.12 -7.40
C ILE A 33 7.70 -22.60 -8.85
N HIS A 34 8.30 -23.38 -9.77
CA HIS A 34 8.46 -23.12 -11.22
C HIS A 34 7.14 -22.98 -12.04
N ALA A 35 6.06 -22.45 -11.49
CA ALA A 35 4.75 -22.34 -12.12
C ALA A 35 4.45 -20.90 -12.58
N HIS A 36 4.65 -20.63 -13.88
CA HIS A 36 4.28 -19.36 -14.50
C HIS A 36 2.87 -19.46 -15.09
N SER A 37 1.93 -18.70 -14.53
CA SER A 37 0.60 -18.48 -15.12
C SER A 37 0.40 -16.99 -15.33
N ASP A 38 0.16 -16.59 -16.59
CA ASP A 38 -0.02 -15.20 -17.02
C ASP A 38 -1.19 -14.50 -16.28
N LEU A 39 -2.20 -15.28 -15.87
CA LEU A 39 -3.30 -14.82 -15.01
C LEU A 39 -2.84 -14.54 -13.57
N GLY A 40 -1.92 -15.36 -13.04
CA GLY A 40 -1.32 -15.16 -11.72
C GLY A 40 -0.42 -13.92 -11.67
N ASP A 41 0.34 -13.65 -12.74
CA ASP A 41 1.14 -12.43 -12.89
C ASP A 41 0.30 -11.16 -12.89
N LYS A 42 -0.76 -11.14 -13.69
CA LYS A 42 -1.68 -10.00 -13.77
C LYS A 42 -2.42 -9.76 -12.45
N GLY A 43 -2.86 -10.84 -11.78
CA GLY A 43 -3.48 -10.75 -10.46
C GLY A 43 -2.53 -10.19 -9.40
N LEU A 44 -1.27 -10.64 -9.40
CA LEU A 44 -0.24 -10.13 -8.50
C LEU A 44 0.06 -8.64 -8.76
N GLN A 45 0.19 -8.25 -10.02
CA GLN A 45 0.41 -6.86 -10.39
C GLN A 45 -0.76 -5.96 -9.93
N ALA A 46 -2.01 -6.42 -10.10
CA ALA A 46 -3.19 -5.67 -9.66
C ALA A 46 -3.22 -5.46 -8.15
N ILE A 47 -2.91 -6.51 -7.36
CA ILE A 47 -2.82 -6.42 -5.89
C ILE A 47 -1.72 -5.43 -5.49
N THR A 48 -0.57 -5.50 -6.14
CA THR A 48 0.56 -4.60 -5.88
C THR A 48 0.22 -3.15 -6.13
N VAL A 49 -0.36 -2.85 -7.30
CA VAL A 49 -0.78 -1.50 -7.66
C VAL A 49 -1.83 -0.98 -6.67
N SER A 50 -2.76 -1.83 -6.25
CA SER A 50 -3.75 -1.46 -5.23
C SER A 50 -3.11 -1.11 -3.88
N GLY A 51 -2.08 -1.86 -3.46
CA GLY A 51 -1.32 -1.57 -2.25
C GLY A 51 -0.57 -0.25 -2.32
N ILE A 52 0.09 0.02 -3.44
CA ILE A 52 0.79 1.30 -3.69
C ILE A 52 -0.20 2.47 -3.65
N LEU A 53 -1.38 2.33 -4.24
CA LEU A 53 -2.42 3.37 -4.21
C LEU A 53 -2.91 3.65 -2.78
N VAL A 54 -3.11 2.60 -1.98
CA VAL A 54 -3.49 2.72 -0.57
C VAL A 54 -2.39 3.43 0.24
N LEU A 55 -1.12 3.10 0.00
CA LEU A 55 0.01 3.80 0.61
C LEU A 55 0.04 5.27 0.21
N ALA A 56 -0.09 5.58 -1.08
CA ALA A 56 -0.10 6.95 -1.59
C ALA A 56 -1.23 7.78 -0.96
N ALA A 57 -2.42 7.20 -0.81
CA ALA A 57 -3.54 7.84 -0.12
C ALA A 57 -3.22 8.09 1.37
N GLY A 58 -2.60 7.12 2.04
CA GLY A 58 -2.13 7.26 3.43
C GLY A 58 -1.12 8.39 3.61
N ILE A 59 -0.08 8.46 2.76
CA ILE A 59 0.92 9.55 2.77
C ILE A 59 0.24 10.90 2.52
N SER A 60 -0.65 10.97 1.53
CA SER A 60 -1.37 12.19 1.19
C SER A 60 -2.23 12.71 2.34
N LEU A 61 -2.92 11.81 3.06
CA LEU A 61 -3.70 12.14 4.25
C LEU A 61 -2.84 12.64 5.41
N LEU A 62 -1.67 12.04 5.63
CA LEU A 62 -0.73 12.51 6.64
C LEU A 62 -0.16 13.88 6.29
N TYR A 63 0.22 14.09 5.03
CA TYR A 63 0.73 15.38 4.54
C TYR A 63 -0.32 16.48 4.65
N LEU A 64 -1.57 16.21 4.24
CA LEU A 64 -2.68 17.14 4.40
C LEU A 64 -2.92 17.46 5.87
N SER A 65 -2.85 16.44 6.75
CA SER A 65 -2.97 16.66 8.18
C SER A 65 -1.86 17.53 8.77
N THR A 66 -0.63 17.46 8.24
CA THR A 66 0.48 18.32 8.69
C THR A 66 0.30 19.76 8.19
N LYS A 67 -0.10 19.95 6.93
CA LYS A 67 -0.37 21.29 6.39
C LYS A 67 -1.48 22.02 7.15
N LEU A 68 -2.60 21.34 7.40
CA LEU A 68 -3.70 21.88 8.22
C LEU A 68 -3.31 22.17 9.68
N ARG A 69 -2.14 21.73 10.16
CA ARG A 69 -1.61 22.11 11.47
C ARG A 69 -0.74 23.38 11.39
N GLU A 70 -0.04 23.60 10.29
CA GLU A 70 0.81 24.79 10.10
C GLU A 70 -0.02 26.06 9.90
N ASP A 71 -1.19 25.94 9.25
CA ASP A 71 -2.06 27.07 8.91
C ASP A 71 -3.01 27.51 10.07
N ALA A 72 -2.80 27.04 11.30
CA ALA A 72 -3.69 27.26 12.45
C ALA A 72 -2.90 27.66 13.71
#